data_AF-A0A142Y913-F1
#
_entry.id   AF-A0A142Y913-F1
#
_cell.length_a   1.000
_cell.length_b   1.000
_cell.length_c   1.000
_cell.angle_alpha   90.00
_cell.angle_beta   90.00
_cell.angle_gamma   90.00
#
_symmetry.space_group_name_H-M   'P 1'
#
loop_
_entity.id
_entity.type
_entity.pdbx_description
1 polymer ?
#
loop_
_entity_poly.entity_id
_entity_poly.type
_entity_poly.pdbx_seq_one_letter_code
_entity_poly.pdbx_strand_id
1 'polypeptide(L)'
;MIVDQTKVQCVVDRKLISLFKQADSICFHWTGSTDGSVSKGRMTLGKKRRGDGPWDNDGSEATIEIELYGSCRYFGGYSGGRYKPGNVRCVSSITSAKFDEVWRSVIQILKCGDELQMCWVGANNNQYCDRAGLFHDSLQLRIKRGADYLFFVVGSGVCEDNSARMIKAS
;
A
#
# COMPACT_ATOMS: atom_id res chain seq x y z
N MET A 1 11.34 10.47 -24.12
CA MET A 1 11.19 11.80 -23.50
C MET A 1 11.16 11.58 -22.00
N ILE A 2 12.25 11.90 -21.30
CA ILE A 2 12.36 11.68 -19.86
C ILE A 2 11.64 12.85 -19.19
N VAL A 3 10.40 12.63 -18.76
CA VAL A 3 9.70 13.58 -17.91
C VAL A 3 10.25 13.37 -16.51
N ASP A 4 11.21 14.23 -16.16
CA ASP A 4 11.70 14.42 -14.81
C ASP A 4 10.54 15.01 -13.97
N GLN A 5 9.72 14.12 -13.41
CA GLN A 5 8.73 14.50 -12.42
C GLN A 5 9.41 14.47 -11.07
N THR A 6 9.54 15.63 -10.44
CA THR A 6 9.89 15.84 -9.03
C THR A 6 8.90 15.05 -8.17
N LYS A 7 9.19 13.75 -7.98
CA LYS A 7 8.38 12.84 -7.18
C LYS A 7 8.66 13.16 -5.72
N VAL A 8 7.64 13.60 -5.01
CA VAL A 8 7.68 13.69 -3.55
C VAL A 8 7.79 12.25 -3.02
N GLN A 9 9.01 11.84 -2.73
CA GLN A 9 9.32 10.54 -2.14
C GLN A 9 9.34 10.72 -0.63
N CYS A 10 8.65 9.84 0.10
CA CYS A 10 8.70 9.84 1.55
C CYS A 10 10.08 9.35 1.99
N VAL A 11 10.95 10.29 2.37
CA VAL A 11 12.27 9.97 2.93
C VAL A 11 12.10 9.66 4.40
N VAL A 12 12.55 8.48 4.79
CA VAL A 12 12.43 7.96 6.14
C VAL A 12 13.46 8.63 7.04
N ASP A 13 12.99 9.23 8.14
CA ASP A 13 13.84 9.79 9.19
C ASP A 13 13.70 9.00 10.50
N ARG A 14 14.47 9.39 11.54
CA ARG A 14 14.43 8.73 12.85
C ARG A 14 13.07 8.82 13.52
N LYS A 15 12.38 9.96 13.35
CA LYS A 15 11.07 10.21 13.95
C LYS A 15 10.04 9.26 13.34
N LEU A 16 10.05 9.13 12.02
CA LEU A 16 9.15 8.28 11.27
C LEU A 16 9.34 6.80 11.60
N ILE A 17 10.58 6.32 11.71
CA ILE A 17 10.87 4.96 12.18
C ILE A 17 10.29 4.73 13.58
N SER A 18 10.42 5.70 14.47
CA SER A 18 9.84 5.60 15.82
C SER A 18 8.31 5.53 15.77
N LEU A 19 7.67 6.32 14.90
CA LEU A 19 6.22 6.28 14.72
C LEU A 19 5.76 4.92 14.17
N PHE A 20 6.46 4.37 13.17
CA PHE A 20 6.17 3.03 12.64
C PHE A 20 6.23 1.95 13.73
N LYS A 21 7.24 1.99 14.59
CA LYS A 21 7.39 1.05 15.72
C LYS A 21 6.28 1.16 16.76
N GLN A 22 5.67 2.33 16.90
CA GLN A 22 4.67 2.60 17.93
C GLN A 22 3.23 2.41 17.45
N ALA A 23 3.00 2.50 16.14
CA ALA A 23 1.69 2.35 15.51
C ALA A 23 1.01 1.04 15.95
N ASP A 24 -0.27 1.14 16.29
CA ASP A 24 -1.12 -0.02 16.58
C ASP A 24 -1.84 -0.47 15.31
N SER A 25 -2.20 0.48 14.43
CA SER A 25 -2.84 0.24 13.15
C SER A 25 -2.13 0.98 12.02
N ILE A 26 -2.24 0.47 10.79
CA ILE A 26 -1.73 1.12 9.58
C ILE A 26 -2.78 0.97 8.49
N CYS A 27 -3.02 2.05 7.75
CA CYS A 27 -3.89 2.04 6.59
C CYS A 27 -3.13 2.60 5.39
N PHE A 28 -3.15 1.87 4.30
CA PHE A 28 -2.65 2.30 3.01
C PHE A 28 -3.84 2.66 2.14
N HIS A 29 -3.84 3.87 1.62
CA HIS A 29 -4.87 4.36 0.74
C HIS A 29 -4.23 4.90 -0.52
N TRP A 30 -4.83 4.60 -1.67
CA TRP A 30 -4.38 5.14 -2.93
C TRP A 30 -5.56 5.55 -3.78
N THR A 31 -5.45 6.76 -4.31
CA THR A 31 -6.36 7.32 -5.30
C THR A 31 -5.54 7.88 -6.44
N GLY A 32 -5.82 7.43 -7.64
CA GLY A 32 -5.07 7.86 -8.80
C GLY A 32 -5.80 7.58 -10.10
N SER A 33 -5.33 8.29 -11.12
CA SER A 33 -5.71 8.09 -12.51
C SER A 33 -4.61 7.31 -13.22
N THR A 34 -5.02 6.58 -14.24
CA THR A 34 -4.16 5.70 -15.03
C THR A 34 -3.56 6.44 -16.24
N ASP A 35 -3.86 7.73 -16.36
CA ASP A 35 -3.35 8.66 -17.38
C ASP A 35 -1.91 9.15 -17.13
N GLY A 36 -1.24 8.65 -16.09
CA GLY A 36 0.12 9.05 -15.73
C GLY A 36 0.21 10.37 -14.94
N SER A 37 -0.93 10.95 -14.53
CA SER A 37 -0.94 12.03 -13.54
C SER A 37 -0.48 11.52 -12.16
N VAL A 38 0.21 12.39 -11.42
CA VAL A 38 0.82 12.07 -10.12
C VAL A 38 -0.26 11.52 -9.18
N SER A 39 -0.19 10.21 -8.92
CA SER A 39 -1.12 9.51 -8.05
C SER A 39 -0.64 9.66 -6.60
N LYS A 40 -1.45 10.31 -5.76
CA LYS A 40 -1.12 10.49 -4.34
C LYS A 40 -1.51 9.24 -3.56
N GLY A 41 -0.51 8.51 -3.11
CA GLY A 41 -0.68 7.49 -2.08
C GLY A 41 -0.66 8.13 -0.70
N ARG A 42 -1.40 7.57 0.24
CA ARG A 42 -1.36 7.94 1.66
C ARG A 42 -1.17 6.70 2.51
N MET A 43 -0.40 6.85 3.56
CA MET A 43 -0.30 5.89 4.64
C MET A 43 -0.69 6.59 5.94
N THR A 44 -1.64 6.03 6.65
CA THR A 44 -2.09 6.52 7.95
C THR A 44 -1.57 5.56 9.02
N LEU A 45 -0.87 6.11 10.01
CA LEU A 45 -0.47 5.39 11.21
C LEU A 45 -1.46 5.73 12.32
N GLY A 46 -2.11 4.71 12.89
CA GLY A 46 -3.02 4.87 14.00
C GLY A 46 -2.41 4.40 15.31
N LYS A 47 -2.59 5.19 16.35
CA LYS A 47 -2.17 4.90 17.72
C LYS A 47 -3.37 5.01 18.63
N LYS A 48 -3.77 3.89 19.24
CA LYS A 48 -4.84 3.91 20.23
C LYS A 48 -4.32 4.62 21.48
N ARG A 49 -5.04 5.63 21.95
CA ARG A 49 -4.83 6.13 23.31
C ARG A 49 -5.22 5.00 24.27
N ARG A 50 -4.33 4.69 25.21
CA ARG A 50 -4.68 3.79 26.30
C ARG A 50 -5.66 4.55 27.20
N GLY A 51 -6.85 4.02 27.36
CA GLY A 51 -7.71 4.42 28.48
C GLY A 51 -7.05 3.99 29.79
N ASP A 52 -7.49 4.60 30.88
CA ASP A 52 -6.99 4.29 32.22
C ASP A 52 -7.57 2.95 32.74
N GLY A 53 -8.63 2.43 32.12
CA GLY A 53 -9.25 1.15 32.45
C GLY A 53 -9.51 0.21 31.26
N PRO A 54 -9.79 -1.08 31.54
CA PRO A 54 -10.10 -2.11 30.52
C PRO A 54 -11.45 -1.89 29.80
N TRP A 55 -12.26 -0.94 30.27
CA TRP A 55 -13.59 -0.61 29.75
C TRP A 55 -13.69 0.83 29.25
N ASP A 56 -12.60 1.59 29.27
CA ASP A 56 -12.57 2.95 28.74
C ASP A 56 -12.64 2.90 27.22
N ASN A 57 -13.88 3.03 26.71
CA ASN A 57 -14.18 3.06 25.28
C ASN A 57 -13.99 4.44 24.65
N ASP A 58 -13.48 5.43 25.39
CA ASP A 58 -13.12 6.77 24.89
C ASP A 58 -11.81 6.76 24.07
N GLY A 59 -11.56 5.65 23.38
CA GLY A 59 -10.40 5.34 22.56
C GLY A 59 -10.30 6.22 21.33
N SER A 60 -10.11 7.52 21.54
CA SER A 60 -9.67 8.43 20.49
C SER A 60 -8.34 7.92 19.93
N GLU A 61 -8.32 7.65 18.63
CA GLU A 61 -7.13 7.22 17.92
C GLU A 61 -6.36 8.46 17.47
N ALA A 62 -5.10 8.56 17.88
CA ALA A 62 -4.21 9.54 17.31
C ALA A 62 -3.73 9.00 15.95
N THR A 63 -4.08 9.70 14.88
CA THR A 63 -3.69 9.34 13.51
C THR A 63 -2.65 10.30 12.97
N ILE A 64 -1.67 9.76 12.25
CA ILE A 64 -0.68 10.54 11.50
C ILE A 64 -0.75 10.10 10.05
N GLU A 65 -1.00 11.05 9.16
CA GLU A 65 -0.99 10.81 7.71
C GLU A 65 0.39 11.11 7.12
N ILE A 66 0.84 10.22 6.26
CA ILE A 66 2.10 10.30 5.53
C ILE A 66 1.78 10.18 4.05
N GLU A 67 2.14 11.20 3.28
CA GLU A 67 2.04 11.11 1.82
C GLU A 67 3.15 10.18 1.31
N LEU A 68 2.75 9.21 0.48
CA LEU A 68 3.65 8.28 -0.17
C LEU A 68 3.53 8.46 -1.69
N TYR A 69 4.66 8.32 -2.37
CA TYR A 69 4.61 8.11 -3.81
C TYR A 69 3.89 6.77 -4.07
N GLY A 70 2.80 6.85 -4.84
CA GLY A 70 2.02 5.69 -5.22
C GLY A 70 2.15 5.39 -6.70
N SER A 71 2.36 4.12 -7.02
CA SER A 71 2.26 3.61 -8.38
C SER A 71 1.21 2.50 -8.45
N CYS A 72 0.61 2.33 -9.62
CA CYS A 72 -0.22 1.19 -9.93
C CYS A 72 0.42 0.45 -11.11
N ARG A 73 0.48 -0.88 -11.03
CA ARG A 73 0.90 -1.76 -12.12
C ARG A 73 -0.20 -2.74 -12.44
N TYR A 74 -0.33 -3.05 -13.73
CA TYR A 74 -1.26 -4.04 -14.24
C TYR A 74 -0.52 -5.07 -15.04
N PHE A 75 -0.68 -6.34 -14.69
CA PHE A 75 -0.19 -7.45 -15.51
C PHE A 75 -1.31 -7.90 -16.45
N GLY A 76 -1.68 -7.01 -17.39
CA GLY A 76 -2.64 -7.29 -18.45
C GLY A 76 -1.98 -8.02 -19.61
N GLY A 77 -1.63 -9.30 -19.44
CA GLY A 77 -1.14 -10.16 -20.50
C GLY A 77 -1.85 -11.50 -20.45
N TYR A 78 -2.48 -11.90 -21.55
CA TYR A 78 -3.23 -13.15 -21.79
C TYR A 78 -4.75 -13.18 -21.55
N SER A 79 -5.50 -12.12 -21.89
CA SER A 79 -6.81 -12.28 -22.55
C SER A 79 -7.39 -10.95 -23.07
N GLY A 80 -7.20 -10.70 -24.36
CA GLY A 80 -8.00 -9.81 -25.23
C GLY A 80 -8.78 -8.66 -24.60
N GLY A 81 -8.12 -7.56 -24.23
CA GLY A 81 -8.77 -6.24 -24.12
C GLY A 81 -9.91 -6.09 -23.11
N ARG A 82 -10.14 -7.05 -22.20
CA ARG A 82 -11.30 -7.07 -21.29
C ARG A 82 -11.28 -6.02 -20.18
N TYR A 83 -10.17 -5.34 -19.97
CA TYR A 83 -9.97 -4.51 -18.77
C TYR A 83 -9.25 -3.21 -19.12
N LYS A 84 -9.89 -2.08 -18.80
CA LYS A 84 -9.29 -0.75 -18.91
C LYS A 84 -8.89 -0.26 -17.52
N PRO A 85 -7.69 0.30 -17.36
CA PRO A 85 -7.33 1.04 -16.16
C PRO A 85 -8.37 2.15 -15.91
N GLY A 86 -8.99 2.18 -14.73
CA GLY A 86 -10.05 3.15 -14.36
C GLY A 86 -9.61 4.15 -13.30
N ASN A 87 -10.56 4.86 -12.67
CA ASN A 87 -10.31 5.58 -11.42
C ASN A 87 -10.10 4.55 -10.31
N VAL A 88 -8.84 4.31 -9.96
CA VAL A 88 -8.48 3.26 -9.00
C VAL A 88 -8.54 3.83 -7.59
N ARG A 89 -9.22 3.10 -6.69
CA ARG A 89 -9.36 3.45 -5.28
C ARG A 89 -9.06 2.22 -4.43
N CYS A 90 -7.84 2.14 -3.94
CA CYS A 90 -7.37 0.97 -3.20
C CYS A 90 -7.20 1.31 -1.72
N VAL A 91 -7.58 0.36 -0.87
CA VAL A 91 -7.34 0.44 0.57
C VAL A 91 -6.86 -0.91 1.09
N SER A 92 -5.89 -0.89 2.00
CA SER A 92 -5.46 -2.05 2.77
C SER A 92 -5.13 -1.60 4.18
N SER A 93 -5.55 -2.37 5.17
CA SER A 93 -5.32 -2.03 6.58
C SER A 93 -4.69 -3.20 7.33
N ILE A 94 -3.77 -2.85 8.23
CA ILE A 94 -3.15 -3.73 9.21
C ILE A 94 -3.64 -3.23 10.56
N THR A 95 -4.60 -3.94 11.17
CA THR A 95 -5.26 -3.50 12.42
C THR A 95 -4.46 -3.79 13.68
N SER A 96 -3.46 -4.68 13.59
CA SER A 96 -2.59 -5.12 14.67
C SER A 96 -1.12 -5.06 14.24
N ALA A 97 -0.65 -3.87 13.86
CA ALA A 97 0.65 -3.65 13.23
C ALA A 97 1.83 -4.19 14.04
N LYS A 98 1.74 -4.16 15.38
CA LYS A 98 2.78 -4.70 16.28
C LYS A 98 2.95 -6.22 16.21
N PHE A 99 1.93 -6.92 15.72
CA PHE A 99 1.91 -8.38 15.63
C PHE A 99 1.99 -8.87 14.19
N ASP A 100 1.83 -7.99 13.20
CA ASP A 100 1.96 -8.31 11.79
C ASP A 100 3.42 -8.60 11.41
N GLU A 101 3.69 -9.83 10.96
CA GLU A 101 5.05 -10.32 10.70
C GLU A 101 5.73 -9.59 9.54
N VAL A 102 4.97 -9.28 8.49
CA VAL A 102 5.48 -8.59 7.31
C VAL A 102 5.87 -7.16 7.68
N TRP A 103 4.98 -6.46 8.38
CA TRP A 103 5.22 -5.10 8.82
C TRP A 103 6.38 -5.00 9.80
N ARG A 104 6.49 -5.93 10.75
CA ARG A 104 7.64 -6.01 11.65
C ARG A 104 8.95 -6.18 10.88
N SER A 105 8.95 -7.01 9.84
CA SER A 105 10.12 -7.22 8.98
C SER A 105 10.49 -5.94 8.22
N VAL A 106 9.49 -5.24 7.66
CA VAL A 106 9.68 -3.93 7.04
C VAL A 106 10.36 -2.95 8.00
N ILE A 107 9.81 -2.78 9.21
CA ILE A 107 10.36 -1.85 10.21
C ILE A 107 11.79 -2.20 10.61
N GLN A 108 12.10 -3.49 10.79
CA GLN A 108 13.44 -3.92 11.21
C GLN A 108 14.51 -3.60 10.15
N ILE A 109 14.12 -3.61 8.87
CA ILE A 109 15.01 -3.38 7.73
C ILE A 109 15.14 -1.90 7.40
N LEU A 110 14.14 -1.08 7.73
CA LEU A 110 14.12 0.36 7.46
C LEU A 110 15.27 1.11 8.13
N LYS A 111 15.89 2.01 7.37
CA LYS A 111 16.97 2.89 7.81
C LYS A 111 16.64 4.34 7.47
N CYS A 112 17.27 5.27 8.19
CA CYS A 112 17.17 6.69 7.84
C CYS A 112 17.77 6.93 6.45
N GLY A 113 17.10 7.75 5.65
CA GLY A 113 17.44 8.02 4.26
C GLY A 113 16.84 7.05 3.24
N ASP A 114 16.19 5.97 3.69
CA ASP A 114 15.42 5.11 2.78
C ASP A 114 14.22 5.89 2.21
N GLU A 115 13.86 5.63 0.96
CA GLU A 115 12.65 6.19 0.35
C GLU A 115 11.54 5.14 0.32
N LEU A 116 10.37 5.48 0.85
CA LEU A 116 9.18 4.64 0.83
C LEU A 116 8.28 4.95 -0.35
N GLN A 117 7.86 3.90 -1.05
CA GLN A 117 6.90 3.97 -2.14
C GLN A 117 5.87 2.85 -1.99
N MET A 118 4.63 3.12 -2.36
CA MET A 118 3.62 2.08 -2.48
C MET A 118 3.43 1.71 -3.95
N CYS A 119 3.19 0.43 -4.21
CA CYS A 119 2.78 -0.06 -5.51
C CYS A 119 1.60 -1.00 -5.34
N TRP A 120 0.48 -0.62 -5.93
CA TRP A 120 -0.63 -1.53 -6.13
C TRP A 120 -0.41 -2.33 -7.40
N VAL A 121 -0.64 -3.62 -7.34
CA VAL A 121 -0.50 -4.53 -8.47
C VAL A 121 -1.82 -5.24 -8.67
N GLY A 122 -2.51 -4.90 -9.76
CA GLY A 122 -3.76 -5.52 -10.16
C GLY A 122 -3.55 -6.68 -11.14
N ALA A 123 -4.45 -7.66 -11.08
CA ALA A 123 -4.43 -8.86 -11.93
C ALA A 123 -3.08 -9.59 -11.91
N ASN A 124 -2.51 -9.79 -10.73
CA ASN A 124 -1.35 -10.65 -10.50
C ASN A 124 -1.74 -12.15 -10.55
N ASN A 125 -2.53 -12.51 -11.54
CA ASN A 125 -3.16 -13.82 -11.63
C ASN A 125 -2.16 -14.91 -11.99
N ASN A 126 -2.45 -16.11 -11.51
CA ASN A 126 -1.90 -17.34 -12.06
C ASN A 126 -2.98 -18.08 -12.87
N GLN A 127 -2.59 -19.17 -13.53
CA GLN A 127 -3.49 -19.99 -14.35
C GLN A 127 -4.71 -20.55 -13.58
N TYR A 128 -4.66 -20.63 -12.25
CA TYR A 128 -5.79 -21.09 -11.45
C TYR A 128 -6.80 -19.96 -11.23
N CYS A 129 -6.31 -18.75 -10.91
CA CYS A 129 -7.16 -17.56 -10.77
C CYS A 129 -7.90 -17.29 -12.08
N ASP A 130 -7.20 -17.36 -13.22
CA ASP A 130 -7.80 -17.12 -14.54
C ASP A 130 -8.90 -18.13 -14.87
N ARG A 131 -8.65 -19.43 -14.60
CA ARG A 131 -9.65 -20.49 -14.83
C ARG A 131 -10.88 -20.33 -13.96
N ALA A 132 -10.72 -19.83 -12.74
CA ALA A 132 -11.80 -19.60 -11.80
C ALA A 132 -12.51 -18.25 -12.00
N GLY A 133 -12.03 -17.40 -12.91
CA GLY A 133 -12.56 -16.04 -13.08
C GLY A 133 -12.28 -15.14 -11.88
N LEU A 134 -11.22 -15.43 -11.11
CA LEU A 134 -10.82 -14.68 -9.91
C LEU A 134 -9.73 -13.65 -10.22
N PHE A 135 -9.67 -12.61 -9.39
CA PHE A 135 -8.69 -11.55 -9.45
C PHE A 135 -7.77 -11.59 -8.25
N HIS A 136 -6.47 -11.71 -8.49
CA HIS A 136 -5.43 -11.57 -7.48
C HIS A 136 -4.84 -10.16 -7.52
N ASP A 137 -5.06 -9.42 -6.45
CA ASP A 137 -4.58 -8.07 -6.26
C ASP A 137 -3.59 -8.04 -5.09
N SER A 138 -2.56 -7.20 -5.18
CA SER A 138 -1.59 -7.06 -4.10
C SER A 138 -1.12 -5.63 -3.89
N LEU A 139 -0.84 -5.30 -2.63
CA LEU A 139 -0.16 -4.09 -2.21
C LEU A 139 1.30 -4.43 -1.90
N GLN A 140 2.20 -3.75 -2.58
CA GLN A 140 3.63 -3.82 -2.35
C GLN A 140 4.14 -2.52 -1.74
N LEU A 141 4.95 -2.63 -0.69
CA LEU A 141 5.79 -1.55 -0.21
C LEU A 141 7.18 -1.71 -0.83
N ARG A 142 7.72 -0.63 -1.38
CA ARG A 142 9.07 -0.56 -1.93
C ARG A 142 9.91 0.36 -1.08
N ILE A 143 11.08 -0.14 -0.69
CA ILE A 143 12.09 0.61 0.02
C ILE A 143 13.25 0.80 -0.95
N LYS A 144 13.49 2.04 -1.39
CA LYS A 144 14.67 2.35 -2.19
C LYS A 144 15.79 2.82 -1.26
N ARG A 145 16.98 2.25 -1.45
CA ARG A 145 18.19 2.57 -0.70
C ARG A 145 19.33 2.77 -1.69
N GLY A 146 19.65 4.02 -2.00
CA GLY A 146 20.60 4.33 -3.07
C GLY A 146 20.10 3.78 -4.41
N ALA A 147 20.84 2.83 -4.99
CA ALA A 147 20.48 2.18 -6.25
C ALA A 147 19.60 0.93 -6.08
N ASP A 148 19.51 0.39 -4.86
CA ASP A 148 18.83 -0.88 -4.60
C ASP A 148 17.36 -0.68 -4.22
N TYR A 149 16.54 -1.70 -4.52
CA TYR A 149 15.14 -1.77 -4.13
C TYR A 149 14.85 -3.05 -3.36
N LEU A 150 14.17 -2.90 -2.22
CA LEU A 150 13.58 -4.00 -1.46
C LEU A 150 12.06 -3.97 -1.61
N PHE A 151 11.44 -5.14 -1.75
CA PHE A 151 10.01 -5.28 -2.03
C PHE A 151 9.35 -6.14 -0.96
N PHE A 152 8.24 -5.66 -0.41
CA PHE A 152 7.44 -6.39 0.58
C PHE A 152 5.99 -6.40 0.13
N VAL A 153 5.37 -7.59 0.06
CA VAL A 153 3.93 -7.71 -0.18
C VAL A 153 3.23 -7.56 1.17
N VAL A 154 2.63 -6.39 1.42
CA VAL A 154 1.98 -6.06 2.69
C VAL A 154 0.47 -6.32 2.68
N GLY A 155 -0.09 -6.60 1.51
CA GLY A 155 -1.48 -7.04 1.36
C GLY A 155 -1.63 -7.84 0.07
N SER A 156 -2.46 -8.88 0.11
CA SER A 156 -2.83 -9.69 -1.04
C SER A 156 -4.25 -10.21 -0.83
N GLY A 157 -5.04 -10.24 -1.91
CA GLY A 157 -6.41 -10.75 -1.89
C GLY A 157 -6.78 -11.37 -3.23
N VAL A 158 -7.58 -12.43 -3.17
CA VAL A 158 -8.17 -13.09 -4.34
C VAL A 158 -9.69 -12.97 -4.24
N CYS A 159 -10.34 -12.42 -5.27
CA CYS A 159 -11.78 -12.12 -5.24
C CYS A 159 -12.45 -12.27 -6.61
N GLU A 160 -13.75 -12.54 -6.64
CA GLU A 160 -14.57 -12.63 -7.87
C GLU A 160 -14.87 -11.24 -8.46
N ASP A 161 -15.03 -10.24 -7.60
CA ASP A 161 -15.21 -8.84 -7.97
C ASP A 161 -14.05 -8.05 -7.35
N ASN A 162 -13.36 -7.25 -8.17
CA ASN A 162 -12.13 -6.55 -7.78
C ASN A 162 -12.43 -5.56 -6.65
N SER A 163 -12.34 -6.02 -5.40
CA SER A 163 -12.69 -5.24 -4.21
C SER A 163 -11.78 -4.02 -4.02
N ALA A 164 -10.60 -4.03 -4.64
CA ALA A 164 -9.68 -2.89 -4.71
C ALA A 164 -10.05 -1.87 -5.80
N ARG A 165 -11.16 -2.10 -6.54
CA ARG A 165 -11.63 -1.32 -7.69
C ARG A 165 -10.51 -0.98 -8.68
N MET A 166 -9.50 -1.83 -8.77
CA MET A 166 -8.36 -1.61 -9.66
C MET A 166 -8.73 -1.87 -11.12
N ILE A 167 -9.72 -2.73 -11.33
CA ILE A 167 -10.16 -3.20 -12.63
C ILE A 167 -11.67 -2.95 -12.73
N LYS A 168 -12.11 -2.32 -13.83
CA LYS A 168 -13.51 -2.36 -14.25
C LYS A 168 -13.63 -3.42 -15.36
N ALA A 169 -14.61 -4.32 -15.24
CA ALA A 169 -15.04 -5.10 -16.39
C ALA A 169 -15.50 -4.14 -17.50
N SER A 170 -15.02 -4.34 -18.72
CA SER A 170 -15.43 -3.57 -19.91
C SER A 170 -16.88 -3.82 -20.27
#